data_AF-A0A2N2PLU9-F1
#
_entry.id   AF-A0A2N2PLU9-F1
#
_cell.length_a   1.000
_cell.length_b   1.000
_cell.length_c   1.000
_cell.angle_alpha   90.00
_cell.angle_beta   90.00
_cell.angle_gamma   90.00
#
_symmetry.space_group_name_H-M   'P 1'
#
loop_
_entity.id
_entity.type
_entity.pdbx_description
1 polymer ?
#
loop_
_entity_poly.entity_id
_entity_poly.type
_entity_poly.pdbx_seq_one_letter_code
_entity_poly.pdbx_strand_id
1 'polypeptide(L)'
;MKMELTTSRKNFVSAMKMLRSLGRPRKGAEAVISFLDGCVNIRLDSGVTGCPAEGEWVGEVRVPASFIISLISVPPTGDPVVIRNADGRLCVGGSSIDCTWQSPPGAAVWLPANASLGEILSLQNKYSEDDISRAGLDAVVESATEEAEKKILIASDALEELGVEPYDVREMVEAIIKERFAD
;
A
#
# COMPACT_ATOMS: atom_id res chain seq x y z
N MET A 1 2.39 -5.37 14.19
CA MET A 1 0.96 -5.04 14.07
C MET A 1 0.21 -6.33 13.77
N LYS A 2 -0.81 -6.69 14.57
CA LYS A 2 -1.60 -7.91 14.32
C LYS A 2 -2.71 -7.55 13.33
N MET A 3 -2.66 -8.11 12.12
CA MET A 3 -3.69 -7.89 11.11
C MET A 3 -4.60 -9.11 11.08
N GLU A 4 -5.89 -8.87 11.28
CA GLU A 4 -6.90 -9.92 11.44
C GLU A 4 -8.23 -9.46 10.83
N LEU A 5 -8.82 -10.36 10.04
CA LEU A 5 -10.15 -10.24 9.48
C LEU A 5 -11.00 -11.41 9.95
N THR A 6 -12.29 -11.14 10.11
CA THR A 6 -13.30 -12.13 10.45
C THR A 6 -14.41 -12.08 9.39
N THR A 7 -14.87 -13.24 8.94
CA THR A 7 -15.99 -13.35 8.01
C THR A 7 -16.87 -14.53 8.39
N SER A 8 -18.17 -14.47 8.09
CA SER A 8 -19.03 -15.63 8.34
C SER A 8 -18.60 -16.82 7.48
N ARG A 9 -18.67 -18.02 8.04
CA ARG A 9 -18.33 -19.24 7.32
C ARG A 9 -19.15 -19.41 6.04
N LYS A 10 -20.43 -19.01 6.09
CA LYS A 10 -21.33 -19.04 4.92
C LYS A 10 -20.80 -18.18 3.78
N ASN A 11 -20.38 -16.95 4.07
CA ASN A 11 -19.85 -16.02 3.08
C ASN A 11 -18.53 -16.53 2.49
N PHE A 12 -17.62 -17.00 3.34
CA PHE A 12 -16.33 -17.53 2.91
C PHE A 12 -16.50 -18.75 1.98
N VAL A 13 -17.32 -19.72 2.37
CA VAL A 13 -17.58 -20.92 1.54
C VAL A 13 -18.25 -20.55 0.22
N SER A 14 -19.14 -19.54 0.21
CA SER A 14 -19.76 -19.05 -1.02
C SER A 14 -18.71 -18.49 -1.98
N ALA A 15 -17.80 -17.63 -1.49
CA ALA A 15 -16.69 -17.09 -2.28
C ALA A 15 -15.77 -18.19 -2.83
N MET A 16 -15.41 -19.18 -2.00
CA MET A 16 -14.61 -20.33 -2.45
C MET A 16 -15.29 -21.15 -3.55
N LYS A 17 -16.62 -21.31 -3.50
CA LYS A 17 -17.38 -21.98 -4.57
C LYS A 17 -17.39 -21.16 -5.87
N MET A 18 -17.54 -19.85 -5.78
CA MET A 18 -17.43 -18.96 -6.94
C MET A 18 -16.04 -19.08 -7.57
N LEU A 19 -14.98 -19.02 -6.77
CA LEU A 19 -13.61 -19.15 -7.24
C LEU A 19 -13.36 -20.48 -7.95
N ARG A 20 -13.94 -21.59 -7.43
CA ARG A 20 -13.88 -22.90 -8.09
C ARG A 20 -14.53 -22.89 -9.48
N SER A 21 -15.61 -22.14 -9.65
CA SER A 21 -16.34 -22.04 -10.92
C SER A 21 -15.59 -21.24 -12.00
N LEU A 22 -14.68 -20.35 -11.59
CA LEU A 22 -13.86 -19.52 -12.49
C LEU A 22 -12.73 -20.30 -13.17
N GLY A 23 -12.48 -21.54 -12.76
CA GLY A 23 -11.49 -22.43 -13.37
C GLY A 23 -10.26 -22.66 -12.49
N ARG A 24 -9.38 -23.56 -12.96
CA ARG A 24 -8.16 -23.92 -12.23
C ARG A 24 -7.02 -22.95 -12.55
N PRO A 25 -6.31 -22.46 -11.52
CA PRO A 25 -5.13 -21.63 -11.73
C PRO A 25 -4.00 -22.44 -12.37
N ARG A 26 -3.05 -21.75 -13.02
CA ARG A 26 -1.85 -22.40 -13.57
C ARG A 26 -0.99 -23.03 -12.47
N LYS A 27 -0.21 -24.05 -12.83
CA LYS A 27 0.74 -24.68 -11.89
C LYS A 27 1.79 -23.64 -11.47
N GLY A 28 1.96 -23.47 -10.16
CA GLY A 28 2.88 -22.49 -9.59
C GLY A 28 2.36 -21.05 -9.57
N ALA A 29 1.07 -20.82 -9.89
CA ALA A 29 0.47 -19.50 -9.74
C ALA A 29 0.41 -19.07 -8.27
N GLU A 30 0.43 -17.76 -8.05
CA GLU A 30 0.18 -17.15 -6.75
C GLU A 30 -1.29 -16.70 -6.64
N ALA A 31 -1.77 -16.64 -5.41
CA ALA A 31 -2.98 -15.97 -5.02
C ALA A 31 -2.65 -14.69 -4.28
N VAL A 32 -3.46 -13.66 -4.50
CA VAL A 32 -3.38 -12.39 -3.78
C VAL A 32 -4.63 -12.23 -2.93
N ILE A 33 -4.46 -11.94 -1.64
CA ILE A 33 -5.55 -11.66 -0.70
C ILE A 33 -5.45 -10.22 -0.26
N SER A 34 -6.55 -9.47 -0.35
CA SER A 34 -6.61 -8.07 0.05
C SER A 34 -7.92 -7.77 0.78
N PHE A 35 -7.99 -6.62 1.44
CA PHE A 35 -9.20 -6.12 2.09
C PHE A 35 -9.53 -4.74 1.56
N LEU A 36 -10.71 -4.61 0.97
CA LEU A 36 -11.18 -3.35 0.36
C LEU A 36 -12.70 -3.28 0.49
N ASP A 37 -13.21 -2.09 0.84
CA ASP A 37 -14.63 -1.79 0.94
C ASP A 37 -15.42 -2.80 1.80
N GLY A 38 -14.84 -3.20 2.94
CA GLY A 38 -15.47 -4.16 3.87
C GLY A 38 -15.52 -5.59 3.34
N CYS A 39 -14.77 -5.92 2.28
CA CYS A 39 -14.70 -7.24 1.70
C CYS A 39 -13.26 -7.77 1.65
N VAL A 40 -13.08 -9.03 2.08
CA VAL A 40 -11.85 -9.77 1.76
C VAL A 40 -11.95 -10.25 0.32
N ASN A 41 -10.97 -9.87 -0.50
CA ASN A 41 -10.87 -10.23 -1.91
C ASN A 41 -9.76 -11.25 -2.10
N ILE A 42 -10.01 -12.26 -2.92
CA ILE A 42 -9.09 -13.34 -3.25
C ILE A 42 -8.97 -13.41 -4.75
N ARG A 43 -7.78 -13.08 -5.25
CA ARG A 43 -7.44 -13.01 -6.67
C ARG A 43 -6.53 -14.18 -7.03
N LEU A 44 -6.95 -14.95 -8.02
CA LEU A 44 -6.15 -15.92 -8.76
C LEU A 44 -5.97 -15.42 -10.19
N ASP A 45 -5.09 -16.06 -10.96
CA ASP A 45 -5.00 -15.83 -12.40
C ASP A 45 -6.29 -16.24 -13.14
N SER A 46 -7.07 -17.16 -12.58
CA SER A 46 -8.38 -17.58 -13.10
C SER A 46 -9.51 -16.61 -12.79
N GLY A 47 -9.33 -15.66 -11.86
CA GLY A 47 -10.32 -14.63 -11.55
C GLY A 47 -10.31 -14.17 -10.09
N VAL A 48 -11.29 -13.35 -9.73
CA VAL A 48 -11.41 -12.72 -8.42
C VAL A 48 -12.73 -13.10 -7.77
N THR A 49 -12.69 -13.38 -6.47
CA THR A 49 -13.89 -13.47 -5.63
C THR A 49 -13.70 -12.62 -4.38
N GLY A 50 -14.80 -12.25 -3.73
CA GLY A 50 -14.75 -11.54 -2.47
C GLY A 50 -15.91 -11.92 -1.56
N CYS A 51 -15.74 -11.68 -0.27
CA CYS A 51 -16.82 -11.83 0.70
C CYS A 51 -16.73 -10.77 1.80
N PRO A 52 -17.88 -10.37 2.38
CA PRO A 52 -17.90 -9.39 3.48
C PRO A 52 -17.06 -9.87 4.66
N ALA A 53 -16.22 -9.00 5.20
CA ALA A 53 -15.36 -9.27 6.34
C ALA A 53 -15.19 -8.00 7.20
N GLU A 54 -14.85 -8.20 8.47
CA GLU A 54 -14.62 -7.12 9.43
C GLU A 54 -13.26 -7.32 10.11
N GLY A 55 -12.53 -6.22 10.34
CA GLY A 55 -11.26 -6.24 11.05
C GLY A 55 -10.25 -5.25 10.48
N GLU A 56 -8.99 -5.44 10.85
CA GLU A 56 -7.87 -4.59 10.46
C GLU A 56 -6.95 -5.34 9.51
N TRP A 57 -6.81 -4.81 8.29
CA TRP A 57 -5.99 -5.41 7.25
C TRP A 57 -5.45 -4.34 6.32
N VAL A 58 -4.13 -4.20 6.27
CA VAL A 58 -3.47 -3.15 5.50
C VAL A 58 -2.49 -3.78 4.52
N GLY A 59 -2.88 -3.79 3.25
CA GLY A 59 -2.06 -4.32 2.16
C GLY A 59 -2.59 -5.61 1.55
N GLU A 60 -1.72 -6.27 0.79
CA GLU A 60 -2.01 -7.50 0.07
C GLU A 60 -1.11 -8.64 0.56
N VAL A 61 -1.63 -9.87 0.55
CA VAL A 61 -0.89 -11.07 0.93
C VAL A 61 -0.77 -12.00 -0.26
N ARG A 62 0.45 -12.39 -0.56
CA ARG A 62 0.76 -13.40 -1.57
C ARG A 62 0.98 -14.75 -0.94
N VAL A 63 0.29 -15.75 -1.48
CA VAL A 63 0.46 -17.15 -1.12
C VAL A 63 0.41 -18.01 -2.38
N PRO A 64 0.99 -19.22 -2.37
CA PRO A 64 0.79 -20.18 -3.44
C PRO A 64 -0.70 -20.44 -3.70
N ALA A 65 -1.15 -20.43 -4.96
CA ALA A 65 -2.54 -20.68 -5.31
C ALA A 65 -3.03 -22.05 -4.82
N SER A 66 -2.13 -23.03 -4.68
CA SER A 66 -2.41 -24.34 -4.09
C SER A 66 -3.00 -24.25 -2.67
N PHE A 67 -2.63 -23.24 -1.89
CA PHE A 67 -3.21 -22.99 -0.57
C PHE A 67 -4.69 -22.63 -0.67
N ILE A 68 -5.06 -21.71 -1.56
CA ILE A 68 -6.47 -21.36 -1.80
C ILE A 68 -7.24 -22.56 -2.33
N ILE A 69 -6.67 -23.34 -3.26
CA ILE A 69 -7.29 -24.58 -3.73
C ILE A 69 -7.53 -25.56 -2.57
N SER A 70 -6.61 -25.66 -1.62
CA SER A 70 -6.80 -26.50 -0.43
C SER A 70 -7.98 -26.03 0.43
N LEU A 71 -8.19 -24.71 0.57
CA LEU A 71 -9.32 -24.13 1.29
C LEU A 71 -10.65 -24.31 0.55
N ILE A 72 -10.64 -24.38 -0.78
CA ILE A 72 -11.83 -24.75 -1.57
C ILE A 72 -12.19 -26.22 -1.32
N SER A 73 -11.20 -27.10 -1.26
CA SER A 73 -11.40 -28.54 -1.05
C SER A 73 -11.80 -28.87 0.39
N VAL A 74 -11.15 -28.23 1.36
CA VAL A 74 -11.35 -28.43 2.79
C VAL A 74 -11.56 -27.07 3.44
N PRO A 75 -12.79 -26.54 3.41
CA PRO A 75 -13.08 -25.22 3.96
C PRO A 75 -12.94 -25.22 5.49
N PRO A 76 -12.57 -24.07 6.09
CA PRO A 76 -12.55 -23.92 7.54
C PRO A 76 -13.89 -24.32 8.19
N THR A 77 -13.81 -24.94 9.36
CA THR A 77 -14.98 -25.42 10.12
C THR A 77 -15.51 -24.39 11.12
N GLY A 78 -14.67 -23.46 11.57
CA GLY A 78 -15.05 -22.40 12.50
C GLY A 78 -15.96 -21.34 11.88
N ASP A 79 -16.78 -20.70 12.73
CA ASP A 79 -17.61 -19.54 12.41
C ASP A 79 -17.53 -18.54 13.59
N PRO A 80 -16.98 -17.33 13.41
CA PRO A 80 -16.45 -16.78 12.15
C PRO A 80 -15.17 -17.48 11.68
N VAL A 81 -14.91 -17.39 10.37
CA VAL A 81 -13.61 -17.73 9.79
C VAL A 81 -12.66 -16.57 10.08
N VAL A 82 -11.60 -16.87 10.83
CA VAL A 82 -10.54 -15.90 11.15
C VAL A 82 -9.43 -16.00 10.11
N ILE A 83 -9.09 -14.87 9.49
CA ILE A 83 -7.97 -14.71 8.56
C ILE A 83 -6.99 -13.77 9.23
N ARG A 84 -5.77 -14.22 9.54
CA ARG A 84 -4.79 -13.41 10.26
C ARG A 84 -3.38 -13.61 9.76
N ASN A 85 -2.55 -12.60 9.94
CA ASN A 85 -1.10 -12.71 9.78
C ASN A 85 -0.44 -12.94 11.14
N ALA A 86 0.32 -14.02 11.26
CA ALA A 86 1.15 -14.31 12.43
C ALA A 86 2.54 -14.75 11.96
N ASP A 87 3.56 -13.95 12.30
CA ASP A 87 4.98 -14.30 12.13
C ASP A 87 5.38 -14.71 10.70
N GLY A 88 4.89 -13.96 9.69
CA GLY A 88 5.17 -14.23 8.27
C GLY A 88 4.32 -15.36 7.68
N ARG A 89 3.34 -15.86 8.44
CA ARG A 89 2.39 -16.88 8.00
C ARG A 89 0.99 -16.32 7.91
N LEU A 90 0.33 -16.62 6.80
CA LEU A 90 -1.10 -16.42 6.66
C LEU A 90 -1.81 -17.59 7.32
N CYS A 91 -2.66 -17.29 8.29
CA CYS A 91 -3.56 -18.24 8.94
C CYS A 91 -4.99 -18.01 8.46
N VAL A 92 -5.68 -19.07 8.01
CA VAL A 92 -7.10 -19.07 7.66
C VAL A 92 -7.78 -20.20 8.42
N GLY A 93 -8.52 -19.86 9.48
CA GLY A 93 -9.06 -20.82 10.43
C GLY A 93 -7.94 -21.68 11.04
N GLY A 94 -8.01 -23.00 10.83
CA GLY A 94 -7.00 -23.96 11.30
C GLY A 94 -5.81 -24.18 10.35
N SER A 95 -5.83 -23.60 9.14
CA SER A 95 -4.78 -23.77 8.14
C SER A 95 -3.79 -22.61 8.17
N SER A 96 -2.51 -22.88 7.95
CA SER A 96 -1.48 -21.83 7.82
C SER A 96 -0.48 -22.11 6.71
N ILE A 97 0.07 -21.05 6.13
CA ILE A 97 1.13 -21.13 5.12
C ILE A 97 2.07 -19.94 5.22
N ASP A 98 3.32 -20.12 4.82
CA ASP A 98 4.25 -19.01 4.64
C ASP A 98 3.70 -18.07 3.55
N CYS A 99 3.80 -16.77 3.81
CA CYS A 99 3.24 -15.74 2.93
C CYS A 99 4.19 -14.57 2.76
N THR A 100 4.05 -13.88 1.64
CA THR A 100 4.73 -12.62 1.41
C THR A 100 3.73 -11.50 1.60
N TRP A 101 3.94 -10.67 2.62
CA TRP A 101 3.15 -9.45 2.78
C TRP A 101 3.65 -8.39 1.82
N GLN A 102 2.73 -7.77 1.10
CA GLN A 102 2.99 -6.58 0.33
C GLN A 102 2.24 -5.46 1.00
N SER A 103 2.97 -4.43 1.44
CA SER A 103 2.35 -3.16 1.81
C SER A 103 1.38 -2.76 0.69
N PRO A 104 0.24 -2.13 1.01
CA PRO A 104 -0.65 -1.66 -0.03
C PRO A 104 0.19 -0.86 -1.04
N PRO A 105 -0.17 -0.88 -2.34
CA PRO A 105 0.34 0.17 -3.21
C PRO A 105 0.06 1.47 -2.46
N GLY A 106 1.11 2.22 -2.10
CA GLY A 106 0.92 3.56 -1.56
C GLY A 106 -0.08 4.25 -2.47
N ALA A 107 -0.99 5.03 -1.88
CA ALA A 107 -1.96 5.81 -2.65
C ALA A 107 -1.22 6.36 -3.88
N ALA A 108 -1.68 5.99 -5.08
CA ALA A 108 -0.93 6.23 -6.31
C ALA A 108 -0.42 7.67 -6.25
N VAL A 109 0.90 7.85 -6.21
CA VAL A 109 1.49 9.18 -6.00
C VAL A 109 1.06 10.02 -7.19
N TRP A 110 0.03 10.83 -6.98
CA TRP A 110 -0.59 11.59 -8.04
C TRP A 110 0.19 12.89 -8.16
N LEU A 111 0.97 12.98 -9.23
CA LEU A 111 1.68 14.17 -9.61
C LEU A 111 1.12 14.67 -10.95
N PRO A 112 0.51 15.86 -11.02
CA PRO A 112 0.14 16.45 -12.30
C PRO A 112 1.37 16.58 -13.21
N ALA A 113 1.20 16.39 -14.52
CA ALA A 113 2.30 16.53 -15.48
C ALA A 113 2.93 17.93 -15.50
N ASN A 114 2.24 18.93 -14.97
CA ASN A 114 2.67 20.32 -14.82
C ASN A 114 2.86 20.73 -13.35
N ALA A 115 3.15 19.76 -12.47
CA ALA A 115 3.37 20.02 -11.06
C ALA A 115 4.47 21.08 -10.85
N SER A 116 4.17 22.05 -10.00
CA SER A 116 5.10 23.06 -9.54
C SER A 116 6.17 22.45 -8.62
N LEU A 117 7.29 23.16 -8.46
CA LEU A 117 8.38 22.75 -7.57
C LEU A 117 7.87 22.48 -6.14
N GLY A 118 6.95 23.31 -5.64
CA GLY A 118 6.35 23.16 -4.31
C GLY A 118 5.50 21.90 -4.18
N GLU A 119 4.74 21.53 -5.22
CA GLU A 119 3.95 20.29 -5.23
C GLU A 119 4.86 19.05 -5.25
N ILE A 120 5.95 19.09 -6.01
CA ILE A 120 6.92 17.98 -6.06
C ILE A 120 7.61 17.81 -4.70
N LEU A 121 8.05 18.89 -4.07
CA LEU A 121 8.68 18.84 -2.74
C LEU A 121 7.71 18.42 -1.64
N SER A 122 6.42 18.74 -1.80
CA SER A 122 5.38 18.28 -0.87
C SER A 122 5.26 16.75 -0.83
N LEU A 123 5.66 16.05 -1.89
CA LEU A 123 5.59 14.58 -1.94
C LEU A 123 6.37 13.91 -0.82
N GLN A 124 7.53 14.46 -0.44
CA GLN A 124 8.36 13.94 0.66
C GLN A 124 7.66 14.04 2.03
N ASN A 125 6.70 14.95 2.18
CA ASN A 125 5.90 15.09 3.39
C ASN A 125 4.63 14.21 3.35
N LYS A 126 4.11 13.91 2.16
CA LYS A 126 2.85 13.18 1.96
C LYS A 126 3.02 11.67 1.84
N TYR A 127 4.13 11.23 1.28
CA TYR A 127 4.36 9.84 0.90
C TYR A 127 5.66 9.33 1.52
N SER A 128 5.70 8.03 1.81
CA SER A 128 6.94 7.40 2.26
C SER A 128 7.95 7.32 1.10
N GLU A 129 9.25 7.25 1.41
CA GLU A 129 10.30 7.06 0.40
C GLU A 129 10.02 5.82 -0.46
N ASP A 130 9.54 4.73 0.15
CA ASP A 130 9.15 3.50 -0.57
C ASP A 130 7.99 3.72 -1.56
N ASP A 131 7.08 4.66 -1.29
CA ASP A 131 5.95 4.97 -2.19
C ASP A 131 6.40 5.87 -3.35
N ILE A 132 7.26 6.86 -3.08
CA ILE A 132 7.88 7.72 -4.10
C ILE A 132 8.72 6.89 -5.07
N SER A 133 9.50 5.96 -4.52
CA SER A 133 10.39 5.10 -5.31
C SER A 133 9.60 4.09 -6.15
N ARG A 134 8.54 3.50 -5.59
CA ARG A 134 7.60 2.66 -6.36
C ARG A 134 6.86 3.42 -7.46
N ALA A 135 6.63 4.73 -7.28
CA ALA A 135 6.05 5.59 -8.32
C ALA A 135 7.07 6.00 -9.39
N GLY A 136 8.36 5.68 -9.23
CA GLY A 136 9.43 6.07 -10.15
C GLY A 136 9.72 7.57 -10.14
N LEU A 137 9.40 8.24 -9.02
CA LEU A 137 9.52 9.69 -8.88
C LEU A 137 10.84 10.13 -8.21
N ASP A 138 11.74 9.20 -7.89
CA ASP A 138 13.01 9.50 -7.19
C ASP A 138 13.80 10.60 -7.90
N ALA A 139 14.01 10.45 -9.21
CA ALA A 139 14.75 11.43 -10.01
C ALA A 139 14.03 12.80 -10.09
N VAL A 140 12.70 12.81 -10.03
CA VAL A 140 11.90 14.04 -10.09
C VAL A 140 12.00 14.79 -8.76
N VAL A 141 11.92 14.07 -7.65
CA VAL A 141 12.05 14.62 -6.30
C VAL A 141 13.48 15.09 -6.03
N GLU A 142 14.48 14.32 -6.45
CA GLU A 142 15.90 14.70 -6.34
C GLU A 142 16.18 15.98 -7.13
N SER A 143 15.78 16.03 -8.41
CA SER A 143 15.96 17.23 -9.24
C SER A 143 15.23 18.46 -8.67
N ALA A 144 14.03 18.29 -8.10
CA ALA A 144 13.31 19.39 -7.47
C ALA A 144 14.00 19.88 -6.19
N THR A 145 14.60 18.97 -5.42
CA THR A 145 15.36 19.29 -4.20
C THR A 145 16.60 20.10 -4.55
N GLU A 146 17.37 19.68 -5.56
CA GLU A 146 18.54 20.44 -6.03
C GLU A 146 18.18 21.84 -6.52
N GLU A 147 17.08 21.96 -7.27
CA GLU A 147 16.62 23.25 -7.79
C GLU A 147 16.11 24.17 -6.68
N ALA A 148 15.48 23.61 -5.64
CA ALA A 148 15.10 24.36 -4.44
C ALA A 148 16.33 24.88 -3.69
N GLU A 149 17.33 24.03 -3.46
CA GLU A 149 18.58 24.41 -2.79
C GLU A 149 19.30 25.56 -3.52
N LYS A 150 19.37 25.51 -4.85
CA LYS A 150 19.94 26.62 -5.64
C LYS A 150 19.18 27.94 -5.41
N LYS A 151 17.85 27.89 -5.40
CA LYS A 151 17.03 29.09 -5.16
C LYS A 151 17.15 29.61 -3.74
N ILE A 152 17.26 28.71 -2.76
CA ILE A 152 17.48 29.06 -1.34
C ILE A 152 18.82 29.78 -1.18
N LEU A 153 19.89 29.28 -1.80
CA LEU A 153 21.20 29.91 -1.77
C LEU A 153 21.18 31.31 -2.37
N ILE A 154 20.57 31.48 -3.56
CA ILE A 154 20.45 32.79 -4.20
C ILE A 154 19.63 33.77 -3.34
N ALA A 155 18.53 33.29 -2.73
CA ALA A 155 17.69 34.11 -1.88
C ALA A 155 18.40 34.52 -0.58
N SER A 156 19.19 33.61 0.02
CA SER A 156 19.98 33.91 1.21
C SER A 156 21.11 34.89 0.91
N ASP A 157 21.82 34.75 -0.21
CA ASP A 157 22.87 35.69 -0.64
C ASP A 157 22.31 37.11 -0.78
N ALA A 158 21.11 37.26 -1.35
CA ALA A 158 20.44 38.56 -1.46
C ALA A 158 19.98 39.16 -0.11
N LEU A 159 19.88 38.34 0.94
CA LEU A 159 19.42 38.73 2.28
C LEU A 159 20.54 38.67 3.33
N GLU A 160 21.78 38.39 2.90
CA GLU A 160 22.94 38.21 3.79
C GLU A 160 23.22 39.48 4.62
N GLU A 161 23.11 40.67 4.00
CA GLU A 161 23.29 41.95 4.69
C GLU A 161 22.25 42.21 5.79
N LEU A 162 21.13 41.49 5.77
CA LEU A 162 20.08 41.54 6.78
C LEU A 162 20.26 40.47 7.87
N GLY A 163 21.31 39.65 7.79
CA GLY A 163 21.61 38.57 8.73
C GLY A 163 20.78 37.31 8.52
N VAL A 164 20.24 37.10 7.31
CA VAL A 164 19.47 35.88 6.97
C VAL A 164 20.42 34.82 6.42
N GLU A 165 20.49 33.68 7.09
CA GLU A 165 21.30 32.54 6.66
C GLU A 165 20.49 31.58 5.75
N PRO A 166 21.16 30.70 4.99
CA PRO A 166 20.46 29.73 4.13
C PRO A 166 19.50 28.82 4.89
N TYR A 167 19.82 28.54 6.16
CA TYR A 167 18.96 27.75 7.05
C TYR A 167 17.60 28.43 7.30
N ASP A 168 17.59 29.75 7.53
CA ASP A 168 16.36 30.51 7.80
C ASP A 168 15.42 30.50 6.60
N VAL A 169 15.99 30.65 5.40
CA VAL A 169 15.24 30.59 4.15
C VAL A 169 14.69 29.18 3.92
N ARG A 170 15.47 28.14 4.22
CA ARG A 170 15.02 26.74 4.11
C ARG A 170 13.85 26.45 5.04
N GLU A 171 13.95 26.80 6.33
CA GLU A 171 12.85 26.60 7.29
C GLU A 171 11.58 27.31 6.83
N MET A 172 11.70 28.55 6.33
CA MET A 172 10.57 29.30 5.80
C MET A 172 9.93 28.59 4.60
N VAL A 173 10.73 28.10 3.65
CA VAL A 173 10.24 27.38 2.47
C VAL A 173 9.56 26.08 2.87
N GLU A 174 10.15 25.28 3.76
CA GLU A 174 9.56 24.03 4.26
C GLU A 174 8.24 24.28 4.99
N ALA A 175 8.16 25.32 5.82
CA ALA A 175 6.94 25.70 6.52
C ALA A 175 5.82 26.08 5.54
N ILE A 176 6.14 26.90 4.53
CA ILE A 176 5.17 27.30 3.49
C ILE A 176 4.74 26.10 2.66
N ILE A 177 5.66 25.18 2.33
CA ILE A 177 5.31 23.97 1.56
C ILE A 177 4.35 23.09 2.36
N LYS A 178 4.62 22.89 3.66
CA LYS A 178 3.72 22.16 4.54
C LYS A 178 2.36 22.84 4.67
N GLU A 179 2.31 24.17 4.77
CA GLU A 179 1.04 24.89 4.96
C GLU A 179 0.20 24.97 3.67
N ARG A 180 0.83 25.23 2.51
CA ARG A 180 0.11 25.46 1.25
C ARG A 180 -0.21 24.20 0.46
N PHE A 181 0.51 23.11 0.70
CA PHE A 181 0.37 21.88 -0.07
C PHE A 181 -0.02 20.68 0.80
N ALA A 182 -0.29 20.81 2.10
CA ALA A 182 -0.90 19.76 2.92
C ALA A 182 -2.40 19.64 2.65
N ASP A 183 -2.74 18.99 1.55
CA ASP A 183 -4.05 18.36 1.30
C ASP A 183 -3.92 16.84 1.36
#